data_AF-A0A238VHD5-F1
#
_entry.id   AF-A0A238VHD5-F1
#
_cell.length_a   1.000
_cell.length_b   1.000
_cell.length_c   1.000
_cell.angle_alpha   90.00
_cell.angle_beta   90.00
_cell.angle_gamma   90.00
#
_symmetry.space_group_name_H-M   'P 1'
#
loop_
_entity.id
_entity.type
_entity.pdbx_description
1 polymer ?
#
loop_
_entity_poly.entity_id
_entity_poly.type
_entity_poly.pdbx_seq_one_letter_code
_entity_poly.pdbx_strand_id
1 'polypeptide(L)'
;MSYASANERYFASLVNQARQAEGLAALGLEKRLNDSAAGHSRWMLDQDVFSHNGLDGSGARQRMETAGFDLSGSWMTAENIAYISVRGESDLRDEIRQLHQNLMKSPGHYANIMGDAAYLGIGLEVGSLRVGGRDYKVLMATQNFADTDGETRLDTGRFLAVPAPRADASMPVRADWLNSFDGRAFLTATAGTVRNDDYRLTGRHDSAGGRNGDDWMMGGGGNDTLRGDAGNDRLIGDVGADWLYGGTGNDTVQAGTANDRLAGEDGNDLLRGDAGNDRLWGGNGNDRLFGGDGRDAMAGQAGDDWLMGDRDNDALSGGGGDDTLNGGAGNDLLNGGAGADTFVFAIGGGTDTIQSYQQGLDRLVIDADRLDADPASFMRDHMSRISAGILIDLGDGDRILVAGTTLTVAAVADDIFGF
;
A
#
# COMPACT_ATOMS: atom_id res chain seq x y z
N MET A 1 6.52 -0.65 -4.18
CA MET A 1 7.37 -0.92 -5.37
C MET A 1 8.41 0.20 -5.57
N SER A 2 9.71 -0.12 -5.63
CA SER A 2 10.74 0.86 -6.06
C SER A 2 10.38 1.40 -7.44
N TYR A 3 10.47 2.72 -7.62
CA TYR A 3 10.17 3.39 -8.90
C TYR A 3 11.25 3.14 -9.96
N ALA A 4 12.43 2.68 -9.55
CA ALA A 4 13.46 2.23 -10.46
C ALA A 4 13.28 0.72 -10.74
N SER A 5 13.60 0.27 -11.93
CA SER A 5 13.70 -1.16 -12.23
C SER A 5 14.93 -1.78 -11.57
N ALA A 6 15.00 -3.11 -11.49
CA ALA A 6 16.20 -3.80 -11.02
C ALA A 6 17.45 -3.47 -11.86
N ASN A 7 17.26 -3.19 -13.15
CA ASN A 7 18.31 -2.80 -14.08
C ASN A 7 18.77 -1.35 -13.88
N GLU A 8 17.84 -0.43 -13.61
CA GLU A 8 18.15 0.96 -13.28
C GLU A 8 18.91 1.05 -11.95
N ARG A 9 18.48 0.30 -10.92
CA ARG A 9 19.23 0.21 -9.65
C ARG A 9 20.62 -0.39 -9.83
N TYR A 10 20.75 -1.40 -10.69
CA TYR A 10 22.06 -1.96 -11.02
C TYR A 10 22.96 -0.96 -11.77
N PHE A 11 22.38 -0.15 -12.66
CA PHE A 11 23.15 0.89 -13.33
C PHE A 11 23.57 2.01 -12.37
N ALA A 12 22.68 2.44 -11.48
CA ALA A 12 22.98 3.41 -10.44
C ALA A 12 24.07 2.90 -9.49
N SER A 13 24.10 1.60 -9.18
CA SER A 13 25.16 1.03 -8.35
C SER A 13 26.54 1.11 -9.00
N LEU A 14 26.64 0.91 -10.32
CA LEU A 14 27.90 1.09 -11.05
C LEU A 14 28.37 2.56 -11.03
N VAL A 15 27.44 3.50 -11.22
CA VAL A 15 27.71 4.94 -11.10
C VAL A 15 28.23 5.29 -9.71
N ASN A 16 27.53 4.87 -8.66
CA ASN A 16 27.91 5.15 -7.29
C ASN A 16 29.20 4.45 -6.85
N GLN A 17 29.48 3.25 -7.38
CA GLN A 17 30.77 2.56 -7.16
C GLN A 17 31.93 3.35 -7.78
N ALA A 18 31.76 3.87 -9.00
CA ALA A 18 32.77 4.70 -9.65
C ALA A 18 33.01 6.00 -8.87
N ARG A 19 31.94 6.68 -8.42
CA ARG A 19 32.03 7.88 -7.58
C ARG A 19 32.75 7.63 -6.26
N GLN A 20 32.40 6.54 -5.57
CA GLN A 20 33.05 6.15 -4.32
C GLN A 20 34.53 5.82 -4.49
N ALA A 21 34.93 5.22 -5.61
CA ALA A 21 36.34 4.97 -5.91
C ALA A 21 37.17 6.26 -6.02
N GLU A 22 36.53 7.37 -6.37
CA GLU A 22 37.10 8.71 -6.42
C GLU A 22 36.86 9.52 -5.13
N GLY A 23 36.28 8.90 -4.08
CA GLY A 23 36.01 9.54 -2.80
C GLY A 23 34.78 10.47 -2.78
N LEU A 24 33.91 10.40 -3.78
CA LEU A 24 32.70 11.22 -3.88
C LEU A 24 31.50 10.56 -3.19
N ALA A 25 30.54 11.38 -2.77
CA ALA A 25 29.29 10.92 -2.19
C ALA A 25 28.45 10.15 -3.23
N ALA A 26 27.73 9.13 -2.76
CA ALA A 26 26.76 8.42 -3.59
C ALA A 26 25.58 9.33 -3.94
N LEU A 27 25.09 9.20 -5.18
CA LEU A 27 23.88 9.85 -5.65
C LEU A 27 22.67 9.07 -5.16
N GLY A 28 21.69 9.78 -4.62
CA GLY A 28 20.36 9.21 -4.39
C GLY A 28 19.63 9.04 -5.71
N LEU A 29 18.99 7.89 -5.92
CA LEU A 29 18.02 7.82 -7.02
C LEU A 29 16.85 8.76 -6.68
N GLU A 30 16.26 9.42 -7.69
CA GLU A 30 15.08 10.28 -7.52
C GLU A 30 14.03 10.00 -8.59
N LYS A 31 12.77 9.84 -8.15
CA LYS A 31 11.67 9.35 -9.00
C LYS A 31 11.38 10.23 -10.20
N ARG A 32 11.26 11.54 -10.02
CA ARG A 32 10.89 12.48 -11.08
C ARG A 32 12.01 12.62 -12.11
N LEU A 33 13.26 12.58 -11.66
CA LEU A 33 14.41 12.45 -12.57
C LEU A 33 14.35 11.13 -13.35
N ASN A 34 13.96 10.03 -12.70
CA ASN A 34 13.79 8.70 -13.32
C ASN A 34 12.68 8.73 -14.38
N ASP A 35 11.51 9.29 -14.05
CA ASP A 35 10.37 9.43 -14.96
C ASP A 35 10.73 10.29 -16.17
N SER A 36 11.44 11.40 -15.94
CA SER A 36 11.95 12.28 -17.00
C SER A 36 12.93 11.54 -17.92
N ALA A 37 13.86 10.76 -17.35
CA ALA A 37 14.86 10.00 -18.09
C ALA A 37 14.22 8.85 -18.89
N ALA A 38 13.27 8.13 -18.30
CA ALA A 38 12.55 7.04 -18.96
C ALA A 38 11.70 7.56 -20.13
N GLY A 39 10.98 8.66 -19.92
CA GLY A 39 10.23 9.34 -20.97
C GLY A 39 11.12 9.77 -22.14
N HIS A 40 12.31 10.32 -21.86
CA HIS A 40 13.25 10.73 -22.90
C HIS A 40 13.86 9.55 -23.66
N SER A 41 14.26 8.48 -22.97
CA SER A 41 14.75 7.25 -23.60
C SER A 41 13.71 6.63 -24.53
N ARG A 42 12.44 6.59 -24.12
CA ARG A 42 11.33 6.06 -24.92
C ARG A 42 11.07 6.93 -26.15
N TRP A 43 11.03 8.25 -25.96
CA TRP A 43 10.84 9.20 -27.05
C TRP A 43 11.92 9.10 -28.13
N MET A 44 13.20 8.98 -27.74
CA MET A 44 14.30 8.80 -28.69
C MET A 44 14.13 7.56 -29.57
N LEU A 45 13.64 6.46 -29.00
CA LEU A 45 13.33 5.24 -29.74
C LEU A 45 12.11 5.43 -30.65
N ASP A 46 11.03 6.00 -30.13
CA ASP A 46 9.78 6.19 -30.88
C ASP A 46 9.94 7.13 -32.08
N GLN A 47 10.77 8.17 -31.94
CA GLN A 47 11.02 9.14 -33.01
C GLN A 47 12.24 8.82 -33.86
N ASP A 48 12.96 7.74 -33.55
CA ASP A 48 14.15 7.33 -34.28
C ASP A 48 15.25 8.42 -34.31
N VAL A 49 15.50 9.02 -33.13
CA VAL A 49 16.45 10.12 -32.93
C VAL A 49 17.37 9.86 -31.74
N PHE A 50 18.53 10.51 -31.74
CA PHE A 50 19.46 10.51 -30.60
C PHE A 50 19.88 11.95 -30.31
N SER A 51 19.27 12.54 -29.28
CA SER A 51 19.31 13.99 -29.04
C SER A 51 19.11 14.33 -27.57
N HIS A 52 19.81 15.37 -27.09
CA HIS A 52 19.56 15.97 -25.76
C HIS A 52 18.30 16.84 -25.73
N ASN A 53 17.82 17.29 -26.89
CA ASN A 53 16.58 18.08 -27.00
C ASN A 53 15.40 17.16 -27.31
N GLY A 54 14.28 17.38 -26.62
CA GLY A 54 13.03 16.64 -26.78
C GLY A 54 12.17 17.12 -27.95
N LEU A 55 10.96 16.54 -28.07
CA LEU A 55 10.01 16.74 -29.20
C LEU A 55 9.68 18.21 -29.48
N ASP A 56 9.51 18.99 -28.43
CA ASP A 56 9.13 20.41 -28.42
C ASP A 56 10.35 21.34 -28.39
N GLY A 57 11.56 20.80 -28.54
CA GLY A 57 12.81 21.53 -28.34
C GLY A 57 13.20 21.68 -26.88
N SER A 58 12.49 21.02 -25.94
CA SER A 58 12.81 21.09 -24.52
C SER A 58 14.21 20.57 -24.23
N GLY A 59 14.95 21.30 -23.40
CA GLY A 59 16.20 20.81 -22.82
C GLY A 59 15.95 19.87 -21.63
N ALA A 60 17.00 19.17 -21.18
CA ALA A 60 16.91 18.25 -20.04
C ALA A 60 16.29 18.89 -18.79
N ARG A 61 16.69 20.13 -18.46
CA ARG A 61 16.12 20.91 -17.35
C ARG A 61 14.60 21.04 -17.44
N GLN A 62 14.07 21.47 -18.58
CA GLN A 62 12.63 21.65 -18.77
C GLN A 62 11.87 20.33 -18.65
N ARG A 63 12.46 19.23 -19.14
CA ARG A 63 11.88 17.89 -18.95
C ARG A 63 11.88 17.45 -17.48
N MET A 64 12.91 17.78 -16.71
CA MET A 64 12.96 17.49 -15.27
C MET A 64 11.90 18.32 -14.52
N GLU A 65 11.77 19.62 -14.82
CA GLU A 65 10.72 20.51 -14.27
C GLU A 65 9.32 20.03 -14.64
N THR A 66 9.11 19.55 -15.87
CA THR A 66 7.83 19.00 -16.34
C THR A 66 7.47 17.70 -15.64
N ALA A 67 8.46 16.87 -15.29
CA ALA A 67 8.30 15.71 -14.42
C ALA A 67 8.08 16.10 -12.94
N GLY A 68 8.03 17.40 -12.63
CA GLY A 68 7.78 17.94 -11.30
C GLY A 68 9.03 18.07 -10.43
N PHE A 69 10.24 17.91 -10.97
CA PHE A 69 11.48 18.11 -10.22
C PHE A 69 11.78 19.61 -10.13
N ASP A 70 11.69 20.17 -8.92
CA ASP A 70 11.90 21.60 -8.72
C ASP A 70 13.39 21.95 -8.82
N LEU A 71 13.70 22.89 -9.71
CA LEU A 71 15.04 23.42 -9.95
C LEU A 71 15.12 24.92 -9.66
N SER A 72 14.26 25.46 -8.78
CA SER A 72 14.12 26.87 -8.41
C SER A 72 15.39 27.52 -7.81
N GLY A 73 16.46 27.67 -8.59
CA GLY A 73 17.71 28.33 -8.20
C GLY A 73 18.80 28.23 -9.29
N SER A 74 19.99 28.78 -9.03
CA SER A 74 21.16 28.69 -9.93
C SER A 74 21.84 27.31 -9.92
N TRP A 75 21.05 26.24 -9.87
CA TRP A 75 21.51 24.88 -9.62
C TRP A 75 21.84 24.11 -10.89
N MET A 76 22.77 23.17 -10.77
CA MET A 76 23.30 22.41 -11.89
C MET A 76 22.37 21.24 -12.23
N THR A 77 21.99 21.16 -13.51
CA THR A 77 21.43 19.94 -14.11
C THR A 77 22.37 19.42 -15.16
N ALA A 78 22.55 18.12 -15.23
CA ALA A 78 23.28 17.49 -16.32
C ALA A 78 22.52 16.27 -16.85
N GLU A 79 22.81 15.91 -18.10
CA GLU A 79 22.23 14.75 -18.76
C GLU A 79 23.32 13.96 -19.48
N ASN A 80 23.29 12.64 -19.33
CA ASN A 80 23.98 11.73 -20.24
C ASN A 80 22.94 10.93 -21.03
N ILE A 81 23.13 10.80 -22.33
CA ILE A 81 22.38 9.85 -23.17
C ILE A 81 23.36 8.87 -23.80
N ALA A 82 22.96 7.61 -23.91
CA ALA A 82 23.74 6.58 -24.56
C ALA A 82 22.84 5.45 -25.05
N TYR A 83 23.34 4.71 -26.04
CA TYR A 83 22.73 3.43 -26.40
C TYR A 83 23.82 2.39 -26.71
N ILE A 84 23.44 1.13 -26.60
CA ILE A 84 24.26 0.00 -27.04
C ILE A 84 23.39 -1.04 -27.72
N SER A 85 23.95 -1.77 -28.69
CA SER A 85 23.24 -2.89 -29.30
C SER A 85 23.02 -4.04 -28.31
N VAL A 86 21.83 -4.64 -28.38
CA VAL A 86 21.43 -5.76 -27.51
C VAL A 86 21.58 -7.06 -28.27
N ARG A 87 22.17 -8.08 -27.64
CA ARG A 87 22.38 -9.41 -28.25
C ARG A 87 21.41 -10.48 -27.75
N GLY A 88 20.71 -10.24 -26.62
CA GLY A 88 19.65 -11.10 -26.05
C GLY A 88 18.87 -10.39 -24.94
N GLU A 89 17.68 -10.89 -24.54
CA GLU A 89 16.73 -10.17 -23.67
C GLU A 89 16.62 -10.68 -22.22
N SER A 90 17.27 -11.79 -21.85
CA SER A 90 17.01 -12.42 -20.54
C SER A 90 17.84 -11.84 -19.37
N ASP A 91 18.94 -11.14 -19.64
CA ASP A 91 19.72 -10.39 -18.63
C ASP A 91 20.46 -9.22 -19.29
N LEU A 92 20.07 -7.98 -18.98
CA LEU A 92 20.65 -6.75 -19.56
C LEU A 92 21.88 -6.23 -18.80
N ARG A 93 22.35 -6.93 -17.76
CA ARG A 93 23.44 -6.45 -16.89
C ARG A 93 24.77 -6.29 -17.61
N ASP A 94 25.03 -7.08 -18.65
CA ASP A 94 26.27 -6.98 -19.42
C ASP A 94 26.25 -5.76 -20.34
N GLU A 95 25.13 -5.51 -21.03
CA GLU A 95 24.89 -4.31 -21.80
C GLU A 95 24.97 -3.06 -20.93
N ILE A 96 24.35 -3.06 -19.75
CA ILE A 96 24.41 -1.95 -18.78
C ILE A 96 25.84 -1.70 -18.31
N ARG A 97 26.62 -2.74 -18.03
CA ARG A 97 28.03 -2.60 -17.64
C ARG A 97 28.87 -2.00 -18.76
N GLN A 98 28.66 -2.46 -19.99
CA GLN A 98 29.37 -1.95 -21.15
C GLN A 98 28.99 -0.49 -21.45
N LEU A 99 27.71 -0.15 -21.31
CA LEU A 99 27.21 1.21 -21.48
C LEU A 99 27.79 2.14 -20.42
N HIS A 100 27.83 1.73 -19.14
CA HIS A 100 28.51 2.47 -18.07
C HIS A 100 30.00 2.70 -18.38
N GLN A 101 30.73 1.67 -18.80
CA GLN A 101 32.15 1.81 -19.17
C GLN A 101 32.37 2.79 -20.33
N ASN A 102 31.44 2.83 -21.30
CA ASN A 102 31.51 3.76 -22.42
C ASN A 102 31.29 5.20 -21.94
N LEU A 103 30.33 5.42 -21.04
CA LEU A 103 30.12 6.73 -20.41
C LEU A 103 31.36 7.18 -19.64
N MET A 104 31.96 6.30 -18.84
CA MET A 104 33.18 6.59 -18.07
C MET A 104 34.42 6.95 -18.93
N LYS A 105 34.44 6.55 -20.20
CA LYS A 105 35.52 6.88 -21.15
C LYS A 105 35.27 8.18 -21.93
N SER A 106 34.05 8.72 -21.88
CA SER A 106 33.70 9.97 -22.55
C SER A 106 33.92 11.14 -21.58
N PRO A 107 34.78 12.12 -21.90
CA PRO A 107 35.10 13.21 -20.97
C PRO A 107 33.87 13.99 -20.48
N GLY A 108 32.91 14.28 -21.36
CA GLY A 108 31.68 14.98 -20.99
C GLY A 108 30.77 14.17 -20.07
N HIS A 109 30.60 12.88 -20.35
CA HIS A 109 29.75 12.01 -19.53
C HIS A 109 30.39 11.71 -18.17
N TYR A 110 31.71 11.51 -18.14
CA TYR A 110 32.47 11.34 -16.90
C TYR A 110 32.34 12.57 -16.00
N ALA A 111 32.44 13.78 -16.55
CA ALA A 111 32.28 15.02 -15.79
C ALA A 111 30.89 15.11 -15.13
N ASN A 112 29.83 14.70 -15.82
CA ASN A 112 28.48 14.65 -15.24
C ASN A 112 28.38 13.59 -14.13
N ILE A 113 28.92 12.39 -14.36
CA ILE A 113 28.91 11.29 -13.37
C ILE A 113 29.69 11.65 -12.10
N MET A 114 30.77 12.41 -12.22
CA MET A 114 31.63 12.83 -11.10
C MET A 114 31.29 14.22 -10.55
N GLY A 115 30.25 14.87 -11.08
CA GLY A 115 29.86 16.21 -10.65
C GLY A 115 29.26 16.25 -9.24
N ASP A 116 28.98 17.45 -8.76
CA ASP A 116 28.49 17.71 -7.41
C ASP A 116 26.98 17.50 -7.22
N ALA A 117 26.30 16.87 -8.19
CA ALA A 117 24.90 16.53 -8.05
C ALA A 117 24.66 15.64 -6.81
N ALA A 118 23.49 15.79 -6.19
CA ALA A 118 23.05 14.94 -5.09
C ALA A 118 22.16 13.77 -5.58
N TYR A 119 21.51 13.93 -6.73
CA TYR A 119 20.48 13.02 -7.22
C TYR A 119 20.72 12.54 -8.66
N LEU A 120 20.18 11.35 -8.94
CA LEU A 120 20.27 10.64 -10.21
C LEU A 120 18.90 10.08 -10.61
N GLY A 121 18.50 10.26 -11.86
CA GLY A 121 17.45 9.48 -12.52
C GLY A 121 18.05 8.66 -13.65
N ILE A 122 17.62 7.42 -13.83
CA ILE A 122 18.02 6.53 -14.91
C ILE A 122 16.78 6.01 -15.63
N GLY A 123 16.69 6.24 -16.93
CA GLY A 123 15.67 5.65 -17.79
C GLY A 123 16.28 4.64 -18.75
N LEU A 124 15.95 3.36 -18.60
CA LEU A 124 16.40 2.28 -19.50
C LEU A 124 15.25 1.76 -20.36
N GLU A 125 15.42 1.79 -21.67
CA GLU A 125 14.42 1.32 -22.63
C GLU A 125 15.05 0.42 -23.69
N VAL A 126 14.42 -0.72 -23.98
CA VAL A 126 14.83 -1.60 -25.08
C VAL A 126 13.93 -1.32 -26.28
N GLY A 127 14.53 -1.02 -27.43
CA GLY A 127 13.79 -0.75 -28.65
C GLY A 127 14.65 -0.90 -29.91
N SER A 128 14.14 -0.38 -31.02
CA SER A 128 14.83 -0.36 -32.31
C SER A 128 15.20 1.07 -32.68
N LEU A 129 16.44 1.28 -33.11
CA LEU A 129 16.94 2.56 -33.62
C LEU A 129 17.53 2.36 -35.01
N ARG A 130 17.15 3.21 -35.96
CA ARG A 130 17.62 3.16 -37.34
C ARG A 130 18.88 4.01 -37.50
N VAL A 131 19.95 3.37 -37.93
CA VAL A 131 21.23 4.04 -38.17
C VAL A 131 21.68 3.70 -39.59
N GLY A 132 21.87 4.72 -40.43
CA GLY A 132 22.31 4.53 -41.82
C GLY A 132 21.34 3.67 -42.66
N GLY A 133 20.05 3.73 -42.36
CA GLY A 133 19.00 3.01 -43.10
C GLY A 133 18.76 1.56 -42.65
N ARG A 134 19.39 1.09 -41.56
CA ARG A 134 19.18 -0.23 -40.97
C ARG A 134 18.72 -0.11 -39.52
N ASP A 135 17.81 -0.99 -39.11
CA ASP A 135 17.28 -1.03 -37.74
C ASP A 135 18.20 -1.88 -36.85
N TYR A 136 18.55 -1.33 -35.69
CA TYR A 136 19.36 -1.98 -34.67
C TYR A 136 18.54 -2.09 -33.39
N LYS A 137 18.49 -3.28 -32.80
CA LYS A 137 17.95 -3.45 -31.46
C LYS A 137 18.93 -2.89 -30.44
N VAL A 138 18.50 -1.96 -29.62
CA VAL A 138 19.35 -1.23 -28.69
C VAL A 138 18.72 -1.15 -27.29
N LEU A 139 19.59 -1.03 -26.30
CA LEU A 139 19.26 -0.54 -24.96
C LEU A 139 19.60 0.95 -24.97
N MET A 140 18.57 1.79 -24.92
CA MET A 140 18.66 3.24 -24.79
C MET A 140 18.70 3.60 -23.31
N ALA A 141 19.57 4.54 -22.96
CA ALA A 141 19.76 5.00 -21.60
C ALA A 141 19.83 6.52 -21.54
N THR A 142 19.12 7.09 -20.58
CA THR A 142 19.23 8.49 -20.17
C THR A 142 19.58 8.54 -18.68
N GLN A 143 20.55 9.37 -18.30
CA GLN A 143 20.89 9.68 -16.91
C GLN A 143 20.67 11.17 -16.67
N ASN A 144 19.80 11.50 -15.72
CA ASN A 144 19.51 12.86 -15.29
C ASN A 144 20.17 13.11 -13.94
N PHE A 145 21.04 14.12 -13.86
CA PHE A 145 21.72 14.52 -12.63
C PHE A 145 21.20 15.88 -12.20
N ALA A 146 20.85 16.01 -10.92
CA ALA A 146 20.41 17.29 -10.37
C ALA A 146 20.69 17.37 -8.87
N ASP A 147 20.58 18.57 -8.34
CA ASP A 147 20.63 18.88 -6.92
C ASP A 147 19.31 19.57 -6.51
N THR A 148 18.91 19.47 -5.24
CA THR A 148 17.72 20.15 -4.70
C THR A 148 17.92 20.54 -3.23
N ASP A 149 17.40 21.71 -2.83
CA ASP A 149 17.31 22.17 -1.45
C ASP A 149 15.89 22.01 -0.84
N GLY A 150 14.98 21.27 -1.48
CA GLY A 150 13.68 20.95 -0.90
C GLY A 150 12.74 20.12 -1.78
N GLU A 151 12.23 19.00 -1.22
CA GLU A 151 11.44 17.89 -1.82
C GLU A 151 12.28 16.84 -2.57
N THR A 152 12.52 15.68 -1.95
CA THR A 152 13.17 14.56 -2.64
C THR A 152 12.61 13.20 -2.23
N ARG A 153 12.10 12.45 -3.20
CA ARG A 153 11.71 11.05 -3.04
C ARG A 153 12.88 10.15 -3.40
N LEU A 154 13.67 9.81 -2.40
CA LEU A 154 14.91 9.05 -2.53
C LEU A 154 14.66 7.54 -2.58
N ASP A 155 15.21 6.85 -3.59
CA ASP A 155 15.41 5.40 -3.51
C ASP A 155 16.81 5.17 -2.94
N THR A 156 16.86 5.03 -1.62
CA THR A 156 18.08 4.74 -0.86
C THR A 156 18.43 3.25 -0.87
N GLY A 157 17.87 2.47 -1.80
CA GLY A 157 18.12 1.05 -1.93
C GLY A 157 19.59 0.74 -1.73
N ARG A 158 19.91 -0.21 -0.84
CA ARG A 158 21.30 -0.51 -0.47
C ARG A 158 22.07 -0.96 -1.73
N PHE A 159 22.87 -0.06 -2.29
CA PHE A 159 23.79 -0.35 -3.38
C PHE A 159 24.93 -1.21 -2.81
N LEU A 160 24.77 -2.53 -2.84
CA LEU A 160 25.87 -3.43 -2.53
C LEU A 160 26.94 -3.27 -3.61
N ALA A 161 28.18 -2.96 -3.20
CA ALA A 161 29.33 -3.04 -4.08
C ALA A 161 29.37 -4.42 -4.74
N VAL A 162 29.25 -4.46 -6.07
CA VAL A 162 29.39 -5.71 -6.82
C VAL A 162 30.90 -6.03 -6.85
N PRO A 163 31.36 -7.10 -6.19
CA PRO A 163 32.73 -7.53 -6.37
C PRO A 163 32.87 -7.97 -7.83
N ALA A 164 33.96 -7.58 -8.49
CA ALA A 164 34.25 -8.10 -9.82
C ALA A 164 34.14 -9.63 -9.79
N PRO A 165 33.46 -10.26 -10.76
CA PRO A 165 33.40 -11.72 -10.80
C PRO A 165 34.82 -12.26 -10.85
N ARG A 166 35.09 -13.34 -10.10
CA ARG A 166 36.31 -14.12 -10.36
C ARG A 166 36.27 -14.54 -11.84
N ALA A 167 37.42 -14.40 -12.50
CA ALA A 167 37.54 -14.53 -13.95
C ALA A 167 37.09 -15.90 -14.52
N ASP A 168 36.75 -16.86 -13.66
CA ASP A 168 36.51 -18.27 -13.97
C ASP A 168 35.15 -18.84 -13.50
N ALA A 169 34.22 -18.04 -12.95
CA ALA A 169 32.94 -18.58 -12.46
C ALA A 169 31.86 -18.76 -13.56
N SER A 170 31.32 -19.97 -13.68
CA SER A 170 30.22 -20.35 -14.60
C SER A 170 28.85 -19.80 -14.15
N MET A 171 27.92 -19.64 -15.10
CA MET A 171 26.60 -19.01 -14.89
C MET A 171 25.73 -19.63 -13.77
N PRO A 172 25.68 -20.96 -13.54
CA PRO A 172 24.85 -21.53 -12.47
C PRO A 172 25.32 -21.18 -11.05
N VAL A 173 26.65 -21.13 -10.83
CA VAL A 173 27.26 -20.81 -9.52
C VAL A 173 27.00 -19.35 -9.13
N ARG A 174 26.73 -18.48 -10.10
CA ARG A 174 26.35 -17.07 -9.87
C ARG A 174 24.91 -16.93 -9.36
N ALA A 175 24.02 -17.85 -9.71
CA ALA A 175 22.62 -17.85 -9.26
C ALA A 175 22.47 -18.40 -7.84
N ASP A 176 23.22 -19.45 -7.48
CA ASP A 176 23.18 -20.05 -6.13
C ASP A 176 23.75 -19.12 -5.04
N TRP A 177 24.71 -18.27 -5.39
CA TRP A 177 25.31 -17.31 -4.46
C TRP A 177 24.33 -16.21 -3.99
N LEU A 178 23.38 -15.80 -4.85
CA LEU A 178 22.35 -14.82 -4.49
C LEU A 178 21.32 -15.35 -3.47
N ASN A 179 21.18 -16.67 -3.34
CA ASN A 179 20.09 -17.30 -2.57
C ASN A 179 20.38 -17.51 -1.07
N SER A 180 21.57 -17.14 -0.53
CA SER A 180 22.02 -17.61 0.80
C SER A 180 22.39 -16.55 1.85
N PHE A 181 21.92 -15.30 1.74
CA PHE A 181 22.34 -14.21 2.65
C PHE A 181 21.28 -13.82 3.73
N ASP A 182 21.72 -13.73 5.00
CA ASP A 182 20.95 -13.87 6.26
C ASP A 182 20.67 -12.55 7.03
N GLY A 183 20.54 -11.45 6.30
CA GLY A 183 20.58 -10.05 6.79
C GLY A 183 19.88 -9.72 8.13
N ARG A 184 20.65 -9.16 9.08
CA ARG A 184 20.14 -8.48 10.27
C ARG A 184 20.31 -6.95 10.18
N ALA A 185 19.32 -6.28 10.80
CA ALA A 185 19.33 -5.00 11.55
C ALA A 185 18.97 -3.66 10.86
N PHE A 186 17.73 -3.23 11.20
CA PHE A 186 17.22 -1.92 11.68
C PHE A 186 17.64 -0.59 11.04
N LEU A 187 16.64 0.23 10.73
CA LEU A 187 16.71 1.69 10.79
C LEU A 187 15.45 2.26 11.44
N THR A 188 15.60 2.86 12.62
CA THR A 188 14.68 3.85 13.16
C THR A 188 14.84 5.15 12.36
N ALA A 189 13.91 5.46 11.46
CA ALA A 189 13.88 6.76 10.81
C ALA A 189 13.75 7.86 11.88
N THR A 190 14.61 8.89 11.89
CA THR A 190 14.67 9.91 12.96
C THR A 190 14.35 11.34 12.50
N ALA A 191 13.72 11.57 11.34
CA ALA A 191 13.31 12.92 10.94
C ALA A 191 11.94 12.90 10.26
N GLY A 192 10.96 13.51 10.91
CA GLY A 192 9.64 13.77 10.36
C GLY A 192 9.53 15.11 9.69
N THR A 193 8.77 15.16 8.59
CA THR A 193 8.38 16.40 7.93
C THR A 193 6.87 16.49 7.91
N VAL A 194 6.31 17.68 7.64
CA VAL A 194 4.85 17.94 7.53
C VAL A 194 4.31 17.57 6.13
N ARG A 195 4.84 16.53 5.49
CA ARG A 195 4.65 16.24 4.06
C ARG A 195 4.38 14.76 3.85
N ASN A 196 3.51 14.48 2.89
CA ASN A 196 3.14 13.16 2.39
C ASN A 196 4.35 12.30 1.94
N ASP A 197 4.66 11.26 2.70
CA ASP A 197 5.72 10.27 2.53
C ASP A 197 5.19 8.98 1.86
N ASP A 198 6.06 8.22 1.18
CA ASP A 198 5.74 6.93 0.52
C ASP A 198 6.72 5.85 1.00
N TYR A 199 6.28 5.01 1.94
CA TYR A 199 7.02 3.90 2.54
C TYR A 199 6.70 2.59 1.81
N ARG A 200 7.72 1.95 1.25
CA ARG A 200 7.63 0.59 0.70
C ARG A 200 8.67 -0.28 1.35
N LEU A 201 8.21 -1.09 2.28
CA LEU A 201 9.01 -1.94 3.13
C LEU A 201 9.27 -3.28 2.44
N THR A 202 9.99 -4.15 3.14
CA THR A 202 10.57 -5.35 2.56
C THR A 202 9.69 -6.57 2.84
N GLY A 203 10.04 -7.73 2.30
CA GLY A 203 9.37 -8.98 2.68
C GLY A 203 9.75 -9.50 4.08
N ARG A 204 10.09 -8.63 5.03
CA ARG A 204 10.57 -8.97 6.38
C ARG A 204 9.87 -8.09 7.41
N HIS A 205 9.93 -8.49 8.68
CA HIS A 205 9.43 -7.72 9.82
C HIS A 205 10.05 -6.31 9.92
N ASP A 206 9.30 -5.31 9.47
CA ASP A 206 9.69 -3.93 9.36
C ASP A 206 8.87 -3.04 10.32
N SER A 207 9.40 -1.87 10.65
CA SER A 207 8.67 -0.88 11.46
C SER A 207 8.91 0.52 10.92
N ALA A 208 7.82 1.24 10.67
CA ALA A 208 7.83 2.58 10.08
C ALA A 208 6.75 3.49 10.69
N GLY A 209 7.01 4.80 10.65
CA GLY A 209 6.07 5.84 11.09
C GLY A 209 6.11 7.03 10.14
N GLY A 210 4.93 7.47 9.68
CA GLY A 210 4.72 8.50 8.67
C GLY A 210 4.89 9.93 9.18
N ARG A 211 4.35 10.18 10.38
CA ARG A 211 4.43 11.41 11.19
C ARG A 211 3.42 12.49 10.86
N ASN A 212 3.64 13.30 9.83
CA ASN A 212 2.71 14.40 9.50
C ASN A 212 2.58 14.45 7.98
N GLY A 213 1.36 14.61 7.45
CA GLY A 213 1.07 14.60 6.02
C GLY A 213 0.30 13.33 5.63
N ASP A 214 -0.32 13.34 4.44
CA ASP A 214 -1.11 12.19 3.97
C ASP A 214 -0.18 11.16 3.30
N ASP A 215 0.27 10.17 4.06
CA ASP A 215 1.32 9.22 3.73
C ASP A 215 0.77 7.95 3.07
N TRP A 216 1.63 7.24 2.33
CA TRP A 216 1.33 5.90 1.82
C TRP A 216 2.37 4.92 2.31
N MET A 217 1.94 3.84 2.97
CA MET A 217 2.81 2.83 3.56
C MET A 217 2.42 1.43 3.08
N MET A 218 3.42 0.61 2.76
CA MET A 218 3.27 -0.78 2.32
C MET A 218 4.31 -1.64 3.03
N GLY A 219 3.86 -2.54 3.90
CA GLY A 219 4.66 -3.50 4.67
C GLY A 219 5.34 -4.52 3.77
N GLY A 220 4.56 -5.15 2.90
CA GLY A 220 5.07 -6.07 1.89
C GLY A 220 5.04 -7.51 2.39
N GLY A 221 5.96 -7.93 3.25
CA GLY A 221 5.89 -9.27 3.80
C GLY A 221 6.53 -9.38 5.17
N GLY A 222 6.19 -10.43 5.91
CA GLY A 222 6.54 -10.50 7.33
C GLY A 222 5.62 -9.62 8.19
N ASN A 223 5.63 -9.90 9.49
CA ASN A 223 4.93 -9.16 10.54
C ASN A 223 5.51 -7.76 10.76
N ASP A 224 4.80 -6.74 10.30
CA ASP A 224 5.23 -5.35 10.27
C ASP A 224 4.54 -4.50 11.34
N THR A 225 5.09 -3.31 11.61
CA THR A 225 4.46 -2.30 12.46
C THR A 225 4.48 -0.95 11.78
N LEU A 226 3.35 -0.52 11.22
CA LEU A 226 3.20 0.73 10.47
C LEU A 226 2.36 1.73 11.26
N ARG A 227 2.78 3.00 11.26
CA ARG A 227 2.04 4.12 11.86
C ARG A 227 1.92 5.24 10.84
N GLY A 228 0.73 5.69 10.49
CA GLY A 228 0.53 6.89 9.68
C GLY A 228 0.90 8.14 10.48
N ASP A 229 0.47 8.18 11.75
CA ASP A 229 0.54 9.34 12.64
C ASP A 229 -0.41 10.44 12.13
N ALA A 230 -0.02 11.68 11.83
CA ALA A 230 -0.96 12.73 11.43
C ALA A 230 -1.11 12.88 9.91
N GLY A 231 -2.33 12.91 9.39
CA GLY A 231 -2.66 13.05 7.98
C GLY A 231 -3.76 12.07 7.58
N ASN A 232 -4.18 12.09 6.32
CA ASN A 232 -5.07 11.07 5.76
C ASN A 232 -4.21 10.00 5.08
N ASP A 233 -3.77 9.03 5.86
CA ASP A 233 -2.78 8.04 5.50
C ASP A 233 -3.38 6.82 4.81
N ARG A 234 -2.58 6.14 4.00
CA ARG A 234 -2.92 4.84 3.41
C ARG A 234 -1.90 3.80 3.86
N LEU A 235 -2.32 2.85 4.69
CA LEU A 235 -1.46 1.77 5.20
C LEU A 235 -1.88 0.43 4.58
N ILE A 236 -0.89 -0.36 4.14
CA ILE A 236 -1.09 -1.70 3.58
C ILE A 236 -0.09 -2.64 4.27
N GLY A 237 -0.55 -3.68 4.96
CA GLY A 237 0.32 -4.69 5.59
C GLY A 237 0.90 -5.69 4.58
N ASP A 238 0.05 -6.17 3.67
CA ASP A 238 0.31 -7.27 2.72
C ASP A 238 0.41 -8.64 3.41
N VAL A 239 1.60 -9.26 3.51
CA VAL A 239 1.72 -10.65 4.00
C VAL A 239 2.35 -10.69 5.37
N GLY A 240 1.65 -11.13 6.42
CA GLY A 240 2.26 -11.25 7.75
C GLY A 240 1.29 -10.86 8.82
N ALA A 241 1.63 -11.12 10.09
CA ALA A 241 0.81 -10.68 11.20
C ALA A 241 1.19 -9.25 11.62
N ASP A 242 0.51 -8.26 11.06
CA ASP A 242 0.88 -6.85 11.05
C ASP A 242 0.17 -6.03 12.13
N TRP A 243 0.78 -4.90 12.47
CA TRP A 243 0.27 -3.91 13.40
C TRP A 243 0.21 -2.56 12.68
N LEU A 244 -0.98 -2.12 12.31
CA LEU A 244 -1.22 -0.92 11.50
C LEU A 244 -1.99 0.12 12.32
N TYR A 245 -1.47 1.33 12.39
CA TYR A 245 -2.07 2.46 13.11
C TYR A 245 -2.24 3.63 12.15
N GLY A 246 -3.47 4.09 11.92
CA GLY A 246 -3.77 5.28 11.11
C GLY A 246 -3.19 6.52 11.75
N GLY A 247 -3.79 6.97 12.85
CA GLY A 247 -3.32 8.09 13.63
C GLY A 247 -4.36 9.20 13.65
N THR A 248 -4.05 10.42 13.21
CA THR A 248 -5.03 11.52 13.15
C THR A 248 -5.33 11.90 11.72
N GLY A 249 -6.59 11.93 11.31
CA GLY A 249 -7.03 12.20 9.94
C GLY A 249 -7.88 11.04 9.44
N ASN A 250 -8.35 11.11 8.20
CA ASN A 250 -9.23 10.08 7.65
C ASN A 250 -8.38 9.04 6.89
N ASP A 251 -8.05 7.96 7.54
CA ASP A 251 -7.08 6.97 7.08
C ASP A 251 -7.72 5.83 6.31
N THR A 252 -6.93 5.16 5.49
CA THR A 252 -7.30 3.89 4.85
C THR A 252 -6.26 2.83 5.18
N VAL A 253 -6.64 1.87 6.01
CA VAL A 253 -5.79 0.80 6.52
C VAL A 253 -6.25 -0.54 5.97
N GLN A 254 -5.34 -1.30 5.37
CA GLN A 254 -5.60 -2.62 4.79
C GLN A 254 -4.55 -3.61 5.30
N ALA A 255 -4.97 -4.71 5.90
CA ALA A 255 -4.06 -5.64 6.57
C ALA A 255 -3.42 -6.63 5.58
N GLY A 256 -4.23 -7.46 4.94
CA GLY A 256 -3.80 -8.38 3.89
C GLY A 256 -3.98 -9.84 4.30
N THR A 257 -2.92 -10.55 4.66
CA THR A 257 -3.01 -11.98 5.03
C THR A 257 -2.38 -12.25 6.39
N ALA A 258 -2.97 -13.18 7.14
CA ALA A 258 -2.65 -13.57 8.51
C ALA A 258 -3.36 -12.70 9.55
N ASN A 259 -3.05 -12.91 10.84
CA ASN A 259 -3.86 -12.35 11.93
C ASN A 259 -3.30 -10.99 12.36
N ASP A 260 -4.01 -9.93 12.01
CA ASP A 260 -3.54 -8.55 12.06
C ASP A 260 -4.19 -7.74 13.17
N ARG A 261 -3.62 -6.55 13.40
CA ARG A 261 -4.14 -5.53 14.32
C ARG A 261 -4.16 -4.18 13.61
N LEU A 262 -5.33 -3.58 13.54
CA LEU A 262 -5.58 -2.32 12.84
C LEU A 262 -6.23 -1.35 13.83
N ALA A 263 -5.72 -0.13 13.90
CA ALA A 263 -6.33 0.96 14.64
C ALA A 263 -6.43 2.18 13.72
N GLY A 264 -7.61 2.78 13.56
CA GLY A 264 -7.82 4.05 12.84
C GLY A 264 -7.30 5.23 13.66
N GLU A 265 -7.66 5.25 14.94
CA GLU A 265 -7.36 6.29 15.94
C GLU A 265 -8.28 7.52 15.86
N ASP A 266 -7.87 8.68 15.37
CA ASP A 266 -8.70 9.90 15.31
C ASP A 266 -9.07 10.24 13.86
N GLY A 267 -10.33 10.18 13.47
CA GLY A 267 -10.84 10.61 12.16
C GLY A 267 -11.91 9.65 11.63
N ASN A 268 -12.31 9.83 10.38
CA ASN A 268 -13.28 8.93 9.74
C ASN A 268 -12.51 7.93 8.87
N ASP A 269 -12.25 6.76 9.41
CA ASP A 269 -11.29 5.80 8.87
C ASP A 269 -11.96 4.66 8.08
N LEU A 270 -11.17 4.04 7.21
CA LEU A 270 -11.54 2.83 6.47
C LEU A 270 -10.54 1.71 6.79
N LEU A 271 -10.98 0.70 7.55
CA LEU A 271 -10.17 -0.44 7.97
C LEU A 271 -10.64 -1.73 7.28
N ARG A 272 -9.70 -2.52 6.77
CA ARG A 272 -9.94 -3.84 6.16
C ARG A 272 -8.98 -4.88 6.71
N GLY A 273 -9.48 -5.89 7.41
CA GLY A 273 -8.69 -7.04 7.90
C GLY A 273 -8.23 -7.96 6.75
N ASP A 274 -9.08 -8.13 5.74
CA ASP A 274 -8.86 -9.02 4.60
C ASP A 274 -8.87 -10.51 5.00
N ALA A 275 -7.74 -11.20 5.18
CA ALA A 275 -7.74 -12.65 5.45
C ALA A 275 -6.98 -13.00 6.72
N GLY A 276 -7.66 -13.52 7.72
CA GLY A 276 -7.08 -13.85 9.02
C GLY A 276 -8.09 -13.73 10.15
N ASN A 277 -7.62 -13.94 11.38
CA ASN A 277 -8.41 -13.59 12.56
C ASN A 277 -7.89 -12.27 13.11
N ASP A 278 -8.51 -11.18 12.67
CA ASP A 278 -8.02 -9.83 12.82
C ASP A 278 -8.64 -9.11 14.02
N ARG A 279 -7.99 -8.02 14.43
CA ARG A 279 -8.56 -7.08 15.40
C ARG A 279 -8.55 -5.68 14.83
N LEU A 280 -9.73 -5.08 14.72
CA LEU A 280 -9.92 -3.75 14.17
C LEU A 280 -10.51 -2.82 15.25
N TRP A 281 -9.94 -1.63 15.37
CA TRP A 281 -10.42 -0.55 16.24
C TRP A 281 -10.57 0.71 15.38
N GLY A 282 -11.78 1.25 15.26
CA GLY A 282 -12.05 2.50 14.53
C GLY A 282 -11.39 3.66 15.26
N GLY A 283 -11.98 4.06 16.38
CA GLY A 283 -11.42 5.07 17.27
C GLY A 283 -12.41 6.22 17.46
N ASN A 284 -12.00 7.45 17.22
CA ASN A 284 -12.89 8.61 17.27
C ASN A 284 -13.25 9.03 15.85
N GLY A 285 -14.53 9.15 15.54
CA GLY A 285 -15.03 9.57 14.23
C GLY A 285 -15.94 8.50 13.65
N ASN A 286 -16.42 8.72 12.43
CA ASN A 286 -17.40 7.84 11.80
C ASN A 286 -16.67 6.87 10.87
N ASP A 287 -16.41 5.67 11.36
CA ASP A 287 -15.50 4.70 10.75
C ASP A 287 -16.21 3.64 9.92
N ARG A 288 -15.43 2.97 9.06
CA ARG A 288 -15.87 1.81 8.29
C ARG A 288 -14.91 0.66 8.46
N LEU A 289 -15.36 -0.40 9.12
CA LEU A 289 -14.57 -1.58 9.43
C LEU A 289 -15.10 -2.79 8.66
N PHE A 290 -14.21 -3.50 7.98
CA PHE A 290 -14.47 -4.75 7.27
C PHE A 290 -13.53 -5.84 7.81
N GLY A 291 -14.09 -6.90 8.39
CA GLY A 291 -13.33 -8.03 8.93
C GLY A 291 -12.68 -8.82 7.80
N GLY A 292 -13.50 -9.54 7.04
CA GLY A 292 -13.08 -10.27 5.85
C GLY A 292 -13.25 -11.78 6.02
N ASP A 293 -12.22 -12.54 5.69
CA ASP A 293 -12.20 -13.99 5.88
C ASP A 293 -11.55 -14.32 7.23
N GLY A 294 -12.32 -14.85 8.19
CA GLY A 294 -11.81 -15.42 9.43
C GLY A 294 -12.58 -14.92 10.64
N ARG A 295 -12.10 -15.20 11.85
CA ARG A 295 -12.83 -14.84 13.08
C ARG A 295 -12.31 -13.53 13.64
N ASP A 296 -12.99 -12.45 13.30
CA ASP A 296 -12.56 -11.10 13.55
C ASP A 296 -13.17 -10.52 14.83
N ALA A 297 -12.46 -9.58 15.42
CA ALA A 297 -12.95 -8.79 16.55
C ALA A 297 -12.83 -7.30 16.22
N MET A 298 -13.97 -6.63 16.10
CA MET A 298 -14.08 -5.26 15.63
C MET A 298 -14.75 -4.36 16.65
N ALA A 299 -14.22 -3.17 16.85
CA ALA A 299 -14.82 -2.13 17.68
C ALA A 299 -14.79 -0.79 16.94
N GLY A 300 -15.94 -0.19 16.65
CA GLY A 300 -16.04 1.16 16.05
C GLY A 300 -15.54 2.24 17.02
N GLN A 301 -15.94 2.11 18.28
CA GLN A 301 -15.62 2.97 19.42
C GLN A 301 -16.48 4.24 19.52
N ALA A 302 -16.09 5.39 18.99
CA ALA A 302 -16.82 6.63 19.21
C ALA A 302 -17.14 7.32 17.88
N GLY A 303 -18.42 7.53 17.59
CA GLY A 303 -18.91 8.10 16.33
C GLY A 303 -19.97 7.17 15.73
N ASP A 304 -20.52 7.55 14.59
CA ASP A 304 -21.54 6.74 13.91
C ASP A 304 -20.83 5.78 12.93
N ASP A 305 -20.62 4.53 13.33
CA ASP A 305 -19.74 3.58 12.65
C ASP A 305 -20.48 2.58 11.76
N TRP A 306 -19.78 2.04 10.76
CA TRP A 306 -20.24 0.93 9.93
C TRP A 306 -19.31 -0.28 10.06
N LEU A 307 -19.81 -1.38 10.60
CA LEU A 307 -19.05 -2.62 10.82
C LEU A 307 -19.63 -3.78 9.99
N MET A 308 -18.77 -4.48 9.25
CA MET A 308 -19.12 -5.67 8.46
C MET A 308 -18.14 -6.82 8.72
N GLY A 309 -18.61 -7.90 9.36
CA GLY A 309 -17.77 -9.06 9.71
C GLY A 309 -17.31 -9.87 8.48
N ASP A 310 -18.20 -9.97 7.48
CA ASP A 310 -18.05 -10.74 6.25
C ASP A 310 -18.24 -12.26 6.44
N ARG A 311 -17.19 -13.08 6.61
CA ARG A 311 -17.31 -14.55 6.71
C ARG A 311 -16.76 -15.04 8.03
N ASP A 312 -17.25 -16.21 8.44
CA ASP A 312 -16.89 -16.89 9.69
C ASP A 312 -17.48 -16.15 10.91
N ASN A 313 -17.06 -16.53 12.13
CA ASN A 313 -17.74 -16.11 13.35
C ASN A 313 -17.05 -14.89 13.96
N ASP A 314 -17.71 -13.75 13.90
CA ASP A 314 -17.13 -12.46 14.28
C ASP A 314 -17.71 -11.88 15.56
N ALA A 315 -16.97 -10.93 16.15
CA ALA A 315 -17.42 -10.15 17.30
C ALA A 315 -17.34 -8.65 16.98
N LEU A 316 -18.49 -8.00 16.89
CA LEU A 316 -18.65 -6.60 16.51
C LEU A 316 -19.18 -5.78 17.69
N SER A 317 -18.53 -4.66 17.98
CA SER A 317 -18.99 -3.65 18.93
C SER A 317 -19.05 -2.29 18.24
N GLY A 318 -20.22 -1.65 18.18
CA GLY A 318 -20.35 -0.29 17.64
C GLY A 318 -19.65 0.71 18.56
N GLY A 319 -20.15 0.87 19.77
CA GLY A 319 -19.53 1.68 20.81
C GLY A 319 -20.47 2.79 21.25
N GLY A 320 -20.16 4.04 20.92
CA GLY A 320 -21.04 5.16 21.19
C GLY A 320 -21.27 5.97 19.92
N GLY A 321 -22.52 6.31 19.63
CA GLY A 321 -22.96 6.88 18.35
C GLY A 321 -24.05 5.99 17.77
N ASP A 322 -24.62 6.38 16.64
CA ASP A 322 -25.68 5.62 15.97
C ASP A 322 -25.03 4.65 14.96
N ASP A 323 -24.75 3.42 15.38
CA ASP A 323 -23.91 2.48 14.62
C ASP A 323 -24.71 1.58 13.68
N THR A 324 -24.08 1.06 12.62
CA THR A 324 -24.63 -0.01 11.77
C THR A 324 -23.73 -1.25 11.78
N LEU A 325 -24.27 -2.38 12.22
CA LEU A 325 -23.54 -3.64 12.38
C LEU A 325 -24.14 -4.73 11.49
N ASN A 326 -23.29 -5.36 10.68
CA ASN A 326 -23.62 -6.54 9.88
C ASN A 326 -22.61 -7.65 10.19
N GLY A 327 -23.05 -8.74 10.81
CA GLY A 327 -22.18 -9.89 11.10
C GLY A 327 -21.65 -10.56 9.84
N GLY A 328 -22.48 -10.64 8.80
CA GLY A 328 -22.15 -11.39 7.60
C GLY A 328 -22.62 -12.84 7.72
N ALA A 329 -21.81 -13.79 7.26
CA ALA A 329 -22.13 -15.21 7.30
C ALA A 329 -21.33 -15.91 8.38
N GLY A 330 -21.99 -16.47 9.39
CA GLY A 330 -21.28 -17.07 10.51
C GLY A 330 -22.17 -17.31 11.71
N ASN A 331 -21.60 -17.21 12.90
CA ASN A 331 -22.39 -17.15 14.12
C ASN A 331 -21.81 -15.99 14.93
N ASP A 332 -22.39 -14.82 14.76
CA ASP A 332 -21.73 -13.57 15.13
C ASP A 332 -22.23 -13.04 16.47
N LEU A 333 -21.38 -12.24 17.11
CA LEU A 333 -21.70 -11.53 18.33
C LEU A 333 -21.73 -10.03 18.05
N LEU A 334 -22.91 -9.42 18.12
CA LEU A 334 -23.12 -8.01 17.80
C LEU A 334 -23.49 -7.23 19.06
N ASN A 335 -22.89 -6.07 19.28
CA ASN A 335 -23.22 -5.16 20.37
C ASN A 335 -23.19 -3.73 19.83
N GLY A 336 -24.35 -3.10 19.65
CA GLY A 336 -24.44 -1.73 19.13
C GLY A 336 -23.79 -0.75 20.10
N GLY A 337 -24.25 -0.74 21.34
CA GLY A 337 -23.63 0.02 22.42
C GLY A 337 -24.54 1.13 22.89
N ALA A 338 -24.12 2.38 22.73
CA ALA A 338 -24.88 3.55 23.15
C ALA A 338 -25.25 4.40 21.94
N GLY A 339 -26.54 4.51 21.64
CA GLY A 339 -27.03 5.28 20.50
C GLY A 339 -28.19 4.54 19.85
N ALA A 340 -28.64 5.01 18.70
CA ALA A 340 -29.69 4.34 17.93
C ALA A 340 -29.07 3.42 16.87
N ASP A 341 -28.79 2.19 17.28
CA ASP A 341 -28.01 1.26 16.45
C ASP A 341 -28.88 0.49 15.46
N THR A 342 -28.29 0.03 14.37
CA THR A 342 -28.93 -0.73 13.31
C THR A 342 -28.20 -2.05 13.09
N PHE A 343 -28.87 -3.17 13.36
CA PHE A 343 -28.35 -4.52 13.12
C PHE A 343 -28.92 -5.07 11.81
N VAL A 344 -28.05 -5.41 10.87
CA VAL A 344 -28.44 -5.86 9.52
C VAL A 344 -28.21 -7.35 9.37
N PHE A 345 -29.23 -8.08 8.90
CA PHE A 345 -29.22 -9.53 8.72
C PHE A 345 -29.66 -9.93 7.30
N ALA A 346 -28.95 -10.88 6.72
CA ALA A 346 -29.25 -11.47 5.42
C ALA A 346 -29.42 -13.00 5.50
N ILE A 347 -29.99 -13.59 4.45
CA ILE A 347 -30.11 -15.05 4.34
C ILE A 347 -28.70 -15.68 4.28
N GLY A 348 -28.52 -16.78 5.02
CA GLY A 348 -27.23 -17.45 5.17
C GLY A 348 -26.31 -16.79 6.19
N GLY A 349 -26.86 -15.90 7.03
CA GLY A 349 -26.12 -15.25 8.11
C GLY A 349 -25.76 -16.20 9.26
N GLY A 350 -26.46 -17.34 9.38
CA GLY A 350 -26.24 -18.31 10.45
C GLY A 350 -26.85 -17.89 11.79
N THR A 351 -26.21 -18.21 12.93
CA THR A 351 -26.79 -18.03 14.27
C THR A 351 -26.10 -16.90 15.04
N ASP A 352 -26.71 -15.73 15.02
CA ASP A 352 -26.16 -14.50 15.60
C ASP A 352 -26.72 -14.20 16.99
N THR A 353 -25.98 -13.41 17.76
CA THR A 353 -26.39 -12.93 19.08
C THR A 353 -26.21 -11.42 19.16
N ILE A 354 -27.29 -10.69 19.39
CA ILE A 354 -27.25 -9.27 19.76
C ILE A 354 -27.17 -9.15 21.28
N GLN A 355 -26.17 -8.42 21.78
CA GLN A 355 -26.03 -8.02 23.18
C GLN A 355 -26.42 -6.56 23.38
N SER A 356 -26.80 -6.22 24.61
CA SER A 356 -27.09 -4.85 25.07
C SER A 356 -28.18 -4.10 24.29
N TYR A 357 -29.03 -4.80 23.53
CA TYR A 357 -30.13 -4.22 22.77
C TYR A 357 -31.00 -3.24 23.59
N GLN A 358 -31.23 -2.06 23.02
CA GLN A 358 -31.97 -0.95 23.60
C GLN A 358 -33.34 -0.82 22.91
N GLN A 359 -34.38 -1.37 23.56
CA GLN A 359 -35.75 -1.34 23.06
C GLN A 359 -36.23 0.08 22.71
N GLY A 360 -36.81 0.25 21.52
CA GLY A 360 -37.39 1.50 21.02
C GLY A 360 -36.35 2.53 20.58
N LEU A 361 -35.07 2.15 20.58
CA LEU A 361 -33.96 2.97 20.14
C LEU A 361 -33.22 2.26 18.99
N ASP A 362 -32.84 1.00 19.20
CA ASP A 362 -32.16 0.18 18.21
C ASP A 362 -33.13 -0.38 17.16
N ARG A 363 -32.61 -0.78 16.01
CA ARG A 363 -33.35 -1.36 14.89
C ARG A 363 -32.72 -2.65 14.42
N LEU A 364 -33.56 -3.63 14.10
CA LEU A 364 -33.16 -4.84 13.41
C LEU A 364 -33.68 -4.75 11.98
N VAL A 365 -32.81 -4.97 11.00
CA VAL A 365 -33.18 -4.89 9.59
C VAL A 365 -32.83 -6.20 8.91
N ILE A 366 -33.85 -6.85 8.33
CA ILE A 366 -33.77 -8.23 7.85
C ILE A 366 -34.16 -8.26 6.37
N ASP A 367 -33.43 -9.04 5.56
CA ASP A 367 -33.72 -9.20 4.14
C ASP A 367 -35.17 -9.64 3.85
N ALA A 368 -35.86 -8.83 3.05
CA ALA A 368 -37.30 -8.71 2.97
C ALA A 368 -38.01 -9.89 2.29
N ASP A 369 -37.26 -10.84 1.71
CA ASP A 369 -37.83 -12.07 1.16
C ASP A 369 -38.47 -12.97 2.25
N ARG A 370 -38.24 -12.70 3.54
CA ARG A 370 -38.82 -13.45 4.68
C ARG A 370 -39.75 -12.67 5.60
N LEU A 371 -39.87 -11.35 5.44
CA LEU A 371 -40.89 -10.57 6.15
C LEU A 371 -42.20 -10.68 5.35
N ASP A 372 -42.98 -11.73 5.62
CA ASP A 372 -44.35 -11.82 5.11
C ASP A 372 -45.09 -10.50 5.36
N ALA A 373 -45.98 -10.10 4.45
CA ALA A 373 -46.72 -8.85 4.52
C ALA A 373 -47.59 -8.67 5.80
N ASP A 374 -47.64 -9.68 6.67
CA ASP A 374 -48.24 -9.65 8.01
C ASP A 374 -47.16 -9.82 9.11
N PRO A 375 -46.69 -8.71 9.72
CA PRO A 375 -45.75 -8.73 10.83
C PRO A 375 -46.21 -9.58 12.02
N ALA A 376 -47.53 -9.68 12.28
CA ALA A 376 -48.06 -10.50 13.37
C ALA A 376 -47.92 -12.01 13.10
N SER A 377 -47.99 -12.41 11.83
CA SER A 377 -47.68 -13.78 11.41
C SER A 377 -46.20 -14.08 11.59
N PHE A 378 -45.34 -13.15 11.17
CA PHE A 378 -43.90 -13.27 11.35
C PHE A 378 -43.51 -13.46 12.82
N MET A 379 -44.02 -12.58 13.71
CA MET A 379 -43.78 -12.68 15.15
C MET A 379 -44.22 -14.02 15.75
N ARG A 380 -45.39 -14.53 15.36
CA ARG A 380 -45.95 -15.78 15.90
C ARG A 380 -45.14 -16.99 15.46
N ASP A 381 -44.71 -17.01 14.21
CA ASP A 381 -44.13 -18.19 13.58
C ASP A 381 -42.60 -18.25 13.75
N HIS A 382 -41.95 -17.10 13.90
CA HIS A 382 -40.49 -17.00 13.92
C HIS A 382 -39.91 -16.54 15.26
N MET A 383 -40.68 -15.93 16.16
CA MET A 383 -40.13 -15.38 17.41
C MET A 383 -40.58 -16.16 18.64
N SER A 384 -39.63 -16.48 19.53
CA SER A 384 -39.90 -17.18 20.78
C SER A 384 -39.09 -16.60 21.93
N ARG A 385 -39.70 -16.51 23.12
CA ARG A 385 -38.99 -16.12 24.34
C ARG A 385 -38.33 -17.34 24.98
N ILE A 386 -37.03 -17.24 25.21
CA ILE A 386 -36.22 -18.24 25.91
C ILE A 386 -35.61 -17.65 27.19
N SER A 387 -34.86 -18.44 27.96
CA SER A 387 -34.23 -17.96 29.20
C SER A 387 -33.19 -16.87 28.97
N ALA A 388 -32.50 -16.88 27.82
CA ALA A 388 -31.45 -15.93 27.47
C ALA A 388 -31.96 -14.64 26.82
N GLY A 389 -33.20 -14.61 26.28
CA GLY A 389 -33.71 -13.48 25.52
C GLY A 389 -34.82 -13.87 24.55
N ILE A 390 -34.88 -13.17 23.41
CA ILE A 390 -35.80 -13.46 22.30
C ILE A 390 -35.01 -14.14 21.18
N LEU A 391 -35.45 -15.34 20.80
CA LEU A 391 -34.92 -16.06 19.66
C LEU A 391 -35.82 -15.81 18.44
N ILE A 392 -35.23 -15.37 17.34
CA ILE A 392 -35.85 -15.23 16.03
C ILE A 392 -35.28 -16.35 15.15
N ASP A 393 -36.11 -17.26 14.66
CA ASP A 393 -35.72 -18.34 13.74
C ASP A 393 -36.12 -17.95 12.32
N LEU A 394 -35.14 -17.69 11.47
CA LEU A 394 -35.35 -17.23 10.10
C LEU A 394 -35.45 -18.40 9.10
N GLY A 395 -35.41 -19.65 9.57
CA GLY A 395 -35.41 -20.84 8.73
C GLY A 395 -34.04 -21.17 8.14
N ASP A 396 -33.92 -22.36 7.55
CA ASP A 396 -32.70 -22.86 6.89
C ASP A 396 -31.42 -22.89 7.76
N GLY A 397 -31.57 -22.76 9.08
CA GLY A 397 -30.47 -22.73 10.05
C GLY A 397 -30.11 -21.33 10.55
N ASP A 398 -30.68 -20.28 9.95
CA ASP A 398 -30.45 -18.89 10.32
C ASP A 398 -31.26 -18.50 11.56
N ARG A 399 -30.62 -17.87 12.54
CA ARG A 399 -31.23 -17.49 13.82
C ARG A 399 -30.60 -16.22 14.38
N ILE A 400 -31.41 -15.42 15.08
CA ILE A 400 -30.93 -14.25 15.83
C ILE A 400 -31.39 -14.39 17.27
N LEU A 401 -30.45 -14.34 18.22
CA LEU A 401 -30.73 -14.21 19.64
C LEU A 401 -30.57 -12.76 20.06
N VAL A 402 -31.67 -12.08 20.37
CA VAL A 402 -31.64 -10.79 21.06
C VAL A 402 -31.53 -11.05 22.56
N ALA A 403 -30.33 -10.93 23.12
CA ALA A 403 -30.05 -11.26 24.50
C ALA A 403 -30.66 -10.22 25.46
N GLY A 404 -31.39 -10.69 26.47
CA GLY A 404 -32.03 -9.81 27.44
C GLY A 404 -33.15 -10.51 28.18
N THR A 405 -32.93 -10.82 29.46
CA THR A 405 -33.88 -11.63 30.24
C THR A 405 -35.22 -10.95 30.49
N THR A 406 -35.29 -9.62 30.37
CA THR A 406 -36.51 -8.82 30.59
C THR A 406 -37.27 -8.50 29.30
N LEU A 407 -36.72 -8.85 28.13
CA LEU A 407 -37.33 -8.55 26.84
C LEU A 407 -38.62 -9.36 26.61
N THR A 408 -39.49 -8.79 25.77
CA THR A 408 -40.72 -9.43 25.28
C THR A 408 -40.69 -9.51 23.76
N VAL A 409 -41.45 -10.46 23.18
CA VAL A 409 -41.53 -10.61 21.72
C VAL A 409 -42.07 -9.35 21.05
N ALA A 410 -43.11 -8.74 21.62
CA ALA A 410 -43.69 -7.50 21.08
C ALA A 410 -42.68 -6.34 21.07
N ALA A 411 -41.92 -6.19 22.16
CA ALA A 411 -40.89 -5.16 22.28
C ALA A 411 -39.86 -5.21 21.14
N VAL A 412 -39.33 -6.41 20.84
CA VAL A 412 -38.32 -6.57 19.78
C VAL A 412 -38.94 -6.43 18.39
N ALA A 413 -40.17 -6.92 18.20
CA ALA A 413 -40.81 -6.91 16.90
C ALA A 413 -41.21 -5.52 16.39
N ASP A 414 -41.52 -4.59 17.30
CA ASP A 414 -41.83 -3.20 16.94
C ASP A 414 -40.62 -2.49 16.27
N ASP A 415 -39.41 -3.03 16.48
CA ASP A 415 -38.15 -2.48 15.97
C ASP A 415 -37.55 -3.29 14.79
N ILE A 416 -38.31 -4.23 14.22
CA ILE A 416 -37.91 -5.00 13.02
C ILE A 416 -38.40 -4.31 11.74
N PHE A 417 -37.50 -4.12 10.79
CA PHE A 417 -37.76 -3.51 9.49
C PHE A 417 -37.24 -4.40 8.36
N GLY A 418 -37.87 -4.31 7.18
CA GLY A 418 -37.34 -4.89 5.94
C GLY A 418 -36.74 -3.81 5.05
N PHE A 419 -35.75 -4.16 4.22
CA PHE A 419 -35.25 -3.29 3.15
C PHE A 419 -36.02 -3.43 1.84
#